data_AF-A0A139H8R6-F1
#
_entry.id   AF-A0A139H8R6-F1
#
_cell.length_a   1.000
_cell.length_b   1.000
_cell.length_c   1.000
_cell.angle_alpha   90.00
_cell.angle_beta   90.00
_cell.angle_gamma   90.00
#
_symmetry.space_group_name_H-M   'P 1'
#
loop_
_entity.id
_entity.type
_entity.pdbx_description
1 polymer ?
#
loop_
_entity_poly.entity_id
_entity_poly.type
_entity_poly.pdbx_seq_one_letter_code
_entity_poly.pdbx_strand_id
1 'polypeptide(L)'
;MTSESAALPSIGEPTLHAVHNTPSPLYSPDSSAVVSEDDTMTDDRISRPKMGSRKSSGTMIVSRDSATTVVDPDLDENDVRTMSPRRNSEEVDKLGEEARKDLIEQAKVLQMSLQAIVDRVETVKSEHEKLEGGNKFLQSYIGELMQTSKITSTAPLKKGKGRSGK
;
A
#
# COMPACT_ATOMS: atom_id res chain seq x y z
N MET A 1 -46.63 -10.20 25.93
CA MET A 1 -45.34 -10.85 25.63
C MET A 1 -45.29 -11.13 24.15
N THR A 2 -44.52 -10.35 23.38
CA THR A 2 -43.89 -10.73 22.11
C THR A 2 -43.04 -9.53 21.69
N SER A 3 -41.74 -9.60 21.94
CA SER A 3 -40.76 -8.61 21.53
C SER A 3 -40.27 -8.96 20.14
N GLU A 4 -40.52 -8.09 19.16
CA GLU A 4 -40.04 -8.26 17.79
C GLU A 4 -38.62 -7.69 17.72
N SER A 5 -37.62 -8.57 17.71
CA SER A 5 -36.21 -8.23 17.62
C SER A 5 -35.84 -8.12 16.14
N ALA A 6 -35.67 -6.88 15.66
CA ALA A 6 -35.15 -6.60 14.33
C ALA A 6 -33.68 -7.03 14.25
N ALA A 7 -33.43 -8.15 13.55
CA ALA A 7 -32.11 -8.64 13.24
C ALA A 7 -31.45 -7.74 12.18
N LEU A 8 -30.24 -7.25 12.48
CA LEU A 8 -29.40 -6.49 11.55
C LEU A 8 -28.83 -7.43 10.47
N PRO A 9 -28.65 -6.97 9.21
CA PRO A 9 -27.92 -7.73 8.21
C PRO A 9 -26.43 -7.77 8.57
N SER A 10 -25.91 -8.98 8.76
CA SER A 10 -24.49 -9.27 8.94
C SER A 10 -23.73 -8.95 7.64
N ILE A 11 -23.00 -7.83 7.64
CA ILE A 11 -22.05 -7.46 6.59
C ILE A 11 -20.77 -8.27 6.80
N GLY A 12 -20.36 -8.99 5.76
CA GLY A 12 -19.24 -9.92 5.78
C GLY A 12 -17.92 -9.29 6.23
N GLU A 13 -17.16 -10.08 6.98
CA GLU A 13 -15.79 -9.79 7.39
C GLU A 13 -14.87 -9.56 6.17
N PRO A 14 -14.01 -8.53 6.18
CA PRO A 14 -12.83 -8.54 5.33
C PRO A 14 -11.80 -9.50 5.94
N THR A 15 -11.64 -10.66 5.31
CA THR A 15 -10.56 -11.61 5.62
C THR A 15 -9.20 -10.90 5.50
N LEU A 16 -8.51 -10.74 6.63
CA LEU A 16 -7.14 -10.24 6.70
C LEU A 16 -6.20 -11.26 6.04
N HIS A 17 -5.77 -11.02 4.80
CA HIS A 17 -4.61 -11.71 4.25
C HIS A 17 -3.35 -11.11 4.88
N ALA A 18 -2.90 -11.74 5.96
CA ALA A 18 -1.57 -11.55 6.51
C ALA A 18 -0.52 -11.88 5.43
N VAL A 19 0.14 -10.84 4.92
CA VAL A 19 1.31 -10.96 4.05
C VAL A 19 2.46 -11.50 4.91
N HIS A 20 2.63 -12.81 4.85
CA HIS A 20 3.77 -13.52 5.40
C HIS A 20 4.97 -13.22 4.50
N ASN A 21 5.95 -12.55 5.08
CA ASN A 21 7.27 -12.34 4.53
C ASN A 21 7.97 -13.70 4.35
N THR A 22 8.02 -14.24 3.13
CA THR A 22 8.81 -15.43 2.79
C THR A 22 9.96 -15.04 1.87
N PRO A 23 11.22 -15.36 2.22
CA PRO A 23 12.34 -15.19 1.30
C PRO A 23 12.21 -16.18 0.14
N SER A 24 12.24 -15.67 -1.09
CA SER A 24 12.22 -16.45 -2.32
C SER A 24 13.35 -17.50 -2.33
N PRO A 25 13.09 -18.78 -2.67
CA PRO A 25 14.18 -19.70 -2.95
C PRO A 25 14.72 -19.37 -4.34
N LEU A 26 15.92 -18.79 -4.37
CA LEU A 26 16.80 -18.83 -5.53
C LEU A 26 17.18 -20.30 -5.78
N TYR A 27 16.46 -20.98 -6.67
CA TYR A 27 16.93 -22.24 -7.24
C TYR A 27 16.47 -22.34 -8.70
N SER A 28 17.41 -22.14 -9.62
CA SER A 28 17.29 -22.56 -11.01
C SER A 28 17.18 -24.09 -11.05
N PRO A 29 16.25 -24.68 -11.81
CA PRO A 29 16.38 -26.09 -12.15
C PRO A 29 17.55 -26.22 -13.14
N ASP A 30 18.59 -26.88 -12.66
CA ASP A 30 19.65 -27.43 -13.52
C ASP A 30 19.04 -28.48 -14.47
N SER A 31 19.71 -28.64 -15.60
CA SER A 31 19.23 -29.36 -16.79
C SER A 31 18.87 -30.82 -16.52
N SER A 32 17.84 -31.32 -17.19
CA SER A 32 17.72 -32.75 -17.50
C SER A 32 17.41 -32.92 -18.98
N ALA A 33 18.46 -33.00 -19.79
CA ALA A 33 18.38 -33.58 -21.12
C ALA A 33 18.16 -35.09 -20.94
N VAL A 34 16.93 -35.55 -21.16
CA VAL A 34 16.63 -36.98 -21.24
C VAL A 34 17.16 -37.51 -22.57
N VAL A 35 18.23 -38.30 -22.52
CA VAL A 35 18.61 -39.21 -23.60
C VAL A 35 17.60 -40.36 -23.56
N SER A 36 16.71 -40.44 -24.54
CA SER A 36 15.96 -41.65 -24.82
C SER A 36 16.72 -42.49 -25.83
N GLU A 37 17.32 -43.55 -25.33
CA GLU A 37 17.73 -44.73 -26.07
C GLU A 37 16.53 -45.68 -26.12
N ASP A 38 15.88 -45.81 -27.29
CA ASP A 38 15.55 -47.09 -27.92
C ASP A 38 14.87 -46.84 -29.28
N ASP A 39 15.21 -47.71 -30.23
CA ASP A 39 14.89 -47.68 -31.65
C ASP A 39 13.48 -48.24 -31.92
N THR A 40 12.67 -47.57 -32.75
CA THR A 40 11.74 -48.14 -33.76
C THR A 40 10.61 -47.17 -34.15
N MET A 41 10.75 -46.59 -35.34
CA MET A 41 9.70 -46.29 -36.34
C MET A 41 8.35 -45.68 -35.86
N THR A 42 8.25 -44.34 -35.82
CA THR A 42 7.08 -43.58 -36.31
C THR A 42 7.52 -42.18 -36.74
N ASP A 43 7.90 -42.10 -38.01
CA ASP A 43 8.31 -40.88 -38.70
C ASP A 43 7.07 -40.08 -39.10
N ASP A 44 6.56 -39.23 -38.20
CA ASP A 44 5.53 -38.22 -38.54
C ASP A 44 5.51 -37.05 -37.54
N ARG A 45 6.67 -36.74 -36.95
CA ARG A 45 6.87 -35.45 -36.28
C ARG A 45 7.41 -34.50 -37.33
N ILE A 46 6.61 -33.49 -37.72
CA ILE A 46 7.03 -32.40 -38.61
C ILE A 46 8.38 -31.87 -38.12
N SER A 47 9.43 -32.32 -38.78
CA SER A 47 10.79 -32.07 -38.36
C SER A 47 11.09 -30.61 -38.70
N ARG A 48 11.57 -29.85 -37.71
CA ARG A 48 11.95 -28.46 -37.92
C ARG A 48 12.93 -28.40 -39.10
N PRO A 49 12.70 -27.55 -40.13
CA PRO A 49 13.60 -27.45 -41.26
C PRO A 49 15.03 -27.25 -40.78
N LYS A 50 15.97 -28.05 -41.30
CA LYS A 50 17.38 -27.96 -40.93
C LYS A 50 17.87 -26.54 -41.24
N MET A 51 18.15 -25.77 -40.20
CA MET A 51 18.75 -24.46 -40.36
C MET A 51 20.15 -24.65 -40.95
N GLY A 52 20.34 -24.19 -42.19
CA GLY A 52 21.66 -24.19 -42.83
C GLY A 52 22.66 -23.45 -41.94
N SER A 53 23.91 -23.92 -41.95
CA SER A 53 25.01 -23.28 -41.20
C SER A 53 25.15 -21.83 -41.65
N ARG A 54 24.60 -20.90 -40.88
CA ARG A 54 24.82 -19.47 -41.07
C ARG A 54 26.13 -19.13 -40.38
N LYS A 55 27.04 -18.48 -41.10
CA LYS A 55 28.23 -17.85 -40.52
C LYS A 55 27.75 -16.95 -39.37
N SER A 56 28.43 -17.00 -38.23
CA SER A 56 28.11 -16.15 -37.07
C SER A 56 28.13 -14.68 -37.52
N SER A 57 26.95 -14.09 -37.67
CA SER A 57 26.82 -12.64 -37.84
C SER A 57 27.21 -12.05 -36.49
N GLY A 58 28.28 -11.25 -36.46
CA GLY A 58 28.90 -10.77 -35.24
C GLY A 58 27.95 -10.12 -34.24
N THR A 59 28.48 -9.86 -33.05
CA THR A 59 27.71 -9.32 -31.92
C THR A 59 26.95 -8.03 -32.28
N MET A 60 25.66 -7.97 -31.93
CA MET A 60 24.82 -6.77 -32.07
C MET A 60 25.09 -5.71 -30.98
N ILE A 61 26.19 -5.83 -30.23
CA ILE A 61 26.49 -4.91 -29.13
C ILE A 61 27.01 -3.60 -29.71
N VAL A 62 26.19 -2.56 -29.64
CA VAL A 62 26.52 -1.18 -30.01
C VAL A 62 26.91 -0.40 -28.74
N SER A 63 28.08 0.24 -28.74
CA SER A 63 28.54 1.09 -27.64
C SER A 63 27.61 2.30 -27.46
N ARG A 64 27.38 2.70 -26.20
CA ARG A 64 26.42 3.76 -25.83
C ARG A 64 26.69 5.13 -26.47
N ASP A 65 27.94 5.39 -26.87
CA ASP A 65 28.37 6.66 -27.48
C ASP A 65 28.39 6.62 -29.03
N SER A 66 27.89 5.54 -29.64
CA SER A 66 27.81 5.49 -31.11
C SER A 66 26.79 6.52 -31.62
N ALA A 67 27.12 7.20 -32.72
CA ALA A 67 26.22 8.14 -33.37
C ALA A 67 24.86 7.47 -33.66
N THR A 68 23.81 7.92 -32.96
CA THR A 68 22.44 7.54 -33.28
C THR A 68 22.12 8.21 -34.61
N THR A 69 22.25 7.46 -35.71
CA THR A 69 21.76 7.93 -36.99
C THR A 69 20.24 7.89 -36.91
N VAL A 70 19.62 9.04 -36.64
CA VAL A 70 18.22 9.28 -36.98
C VAL A 70 18.19 9.34 -38.51
N VAL A 71 18.20 8.16 -39.12
CA VAL A 71 17.94 8.00 -40.54
C VAL A 71 16.44 8.19 -40.65
N ASP A 72 16.01 9.28 -41.29
CA ASP A 72 14.65 9.34 -41.84
C ASP A 72 14.51 8.10 -42.70
N PRO A 73 13.70 7.11 -42.30
CA PRO A 73 13.62 5.91 -43.07
C PRO A 73 12.77 6.27 -44.28
N ASP A 74 13.39 6.34 -45.45
CA ASP A 74 12.70 6.17 -46.72
C ASP A 74 12.12 4.76 -46.70
N LEU A 75 10.98 4.60 -46.01
CA LEU A 75 10.29 3.34 -45.84
C LEU A 75 9.75 2.96 -47.22
N ASP A 76 10.35 1.92 -47.81
CA ASP A 76 9.84 1.39 -49.06
C ASP A 76 8.44 0.75 -48.84
N GLU A 77 7.65 0.70 -49.91
CA GLU A 77 6.29 0.15 -49.89
C GLU A 77 6.27 -1.37 -49.59
N ASN A 78 7.43 -2.02 -49.58
CA ASN A 78 7.63 -3.44 -49.29
C ASN A 78 8.23 -3.69 -47.89
N ASP A 79 8.40 -2.66 -47.05
CA ASP A 79 9.09 -2.79 -45.78
C ASP A 79 8.23 -3.61 -44.81
N VAL A 80 8.78 -4.71 -44.30
CA VAL A 80 8.13 -5.60 -43.34
C VAL A 80 7.61 -4.84 -42.10
N ARG A 81 8.23 -3.70 -41.77
CA ARG A 81 7.81 -2.86 -40.65
C ARG A 81 6.51 -2.08 -40.95
N THR A 82 6.16 -1.80 -42.21
CA THR A 82 4.85 -1.23 -42.59
C THR A 82 3.75 -2.29 -42.59
N MET A 83 4.12 -3.57 -42.78
CA MET A 83 3.21 -4.72 -42.78
C MET A 83 2.89 -5.27 -41.38
N SER A 84 3.56 -4.80 -40.34
CA SER A 84 3.21 -5.12 -38.96
C SER A 84 2.06 -4.22 -38.50
N PRO A 85 1.00 -4.74 -37.83
CA PRO A 85 0.01 -3.89 -37.18
C PRO A 85 0.66 -3.01 -36.12
N ARG A 86 1.12 -1.82 -36.52
CA ARG A 86 1.55 -0.77 -35.61
C ARG A 86 0.26 -0.25 -34.98
N ARG A 87 0.16 -0.24 -33.65
CA ARG A 87 -0.83 0.64 -33.00
C ARG A 87 -0.60 2.03 -33.56
N ASN A 88 -1.65 2.64 -34.09
CA ASN A 88 -1.63 4.01 -34.58
C ASN A 88 -0.89 4.87 -33.53
N SER A 89 0.13 5.63 -33.93
CA SER A 89 0.89 6.49 -33.00
C SER A 89 -0.02 7.41 -32.16
N GLU A 90 -1.14 7.84 -32.75
CA GLU A 90 -2.19 8.61 -32.09
C GLU A 90 -2.88 7.84 -30.94
N GLU A 91 -3.05 6.52 -31.07
CA GLU A 91 -3.63 5.68 -30.02
C GLU A 91 -2.70 5.55 -28.81
N VAL A 92 -1.38 5.48 -29.06
CA VAL A 92 -0.36 5.43 -28.02
C VAL A 92 -0.29 6.77 -27.28
N ASP A 93 -0.34 7.88 -28.01
CA ASP A 93 -0.35 9.22 -27.41
C ASP A 93 -1.61 9.43 -26.55
N LYS A 94 -2.79 9.04 -27.05
CA LYS A 94 -4.04 9.08 -26.30
C LYS A 94 -3.99 8.24 -25.02
N LEU A 95 -3.42 7.03 -25.09
CA LEU A 95 -3.23 6.18 -23.91
C LEU A 95 -2.29 6.83 -22.88
N GLY A 96 -1.25 7.52 -23.34
CA GLY A 96 -0.34 8.28 -22.49
C GLY A 96 -1.02 9.48 -21.81
N GLU A 97 -1.89 10.20 -22.52
CA GLU A 97 -2.68 11.30 -21.97
C GLU A 97 -3.70 10.81 -20.93
N GLU A 98 -4.38 9.69 -21.20
CA GLU A 98 -5.34 9.08 -20.26
C GLU A 98 -4.64 8.62 -18.98
N ALA A 99 -3.50 7.93 -19.10
CA ALA A 99 -2.71 7.53 -17.93
C ALA A 99 -2.23 8.73 -17.08
N ARG A 100 -1.86 9.84 -17.71
CA ARG A 100 -1.50 11.08 -17.00
C ARG A 100 -2.70 11.68 -16.28
N LYS A 101 -3.87 11.70 -16.93
CA LYS A 101 -5.10 12.22 -16.35
C LYS A 101 -5.52 11.39 -15.13
N ASP A 102 -5.49 10.07 -15.25
CA ASP A 102 -5.81 9.14 -14.15
C ASP A 102 -4.87 9.34 -12.96
N LEU A 103 -3.56 9.50 -13.22
CA LEU A 103 -2.59 9.76 -12.16
C LEU A 103 -2.88 11.09 -11.43
N ILE A 104 -3.23 12.13 -12.17
CA ILE A 104 -3.59 13.44 -11.60
C ILE A 104 -4.88 13.32 -10.77
N GLU A 105 -5.86 12.56 -11.24
CA GLU A 105 -7.12 12.34 -10.53
C GLU A 105 -6.89 11.58 -9.21
N GLN A 106 -6.11 10.50 -9.24
CA GLN A 106 -5.73 9.77 -8.03
C GLN A 106 -4.98 10.66 -7.03
N ALA A 107 -4.04 11.50 -7.51
CA ALA A 107 -3.32 12.44 -6.66
C ALA A 107 -4.27 13.45 -5.98
N LYS A 108 -5.29 13.94 -6.70
CA LYS A 108 -6.32 14.84 -6.14
C LYS A 108 -7.16 14.15 -5.07
N VAL A 109 -7.62 12.92 -5.33
CA VAL A 109 -8.39 12.13 -4.35
C VAL A 109 -7.56 11.92 -3.08
N LEU A 110 -6.28 11.56 -3.23
CA LEU A 110 -5.38 11.40 -2.10
C LEU A 110 -5.20 12.70 -1.33
N GLN A 111 -5.00 13.83 -2.01
CA GLN A 111 -4.87 15.14 -1.36
C GLN A 111 -6.13 15.50 -0.57
N MET A 112 -7.32 15.27 -1.13
CA MET A 112 -8.59 15.49 -0.43
C MET A 112 -8.73 14.58 0.80
N SER A 113 -8.36 13.31 0.68
CA SER A 113 -8.36 12.36 1.80
C SER A 113 -7.41 12.80 2.92
N LEU A 114 -6.21 13.27 2.58
CA LEU A 114 -5.24 13.74 3.56
C LEU A 114 -5.73 15.00 4.27
N GLN A 115 -6.34 15.94 3.53
CA GLN A 115 -6.92 17.15 4.13
C GLN A 115 -8.01 16.79 5.14
N ALA A 116 -8.93 15.88 4.79
CA ALA A 116 -9.98 15.44 5.70
C ALA A 116 -9.43 14.78 6.97
N ILE A 117 -8.31 14.06 6.88
CA ILE A 117 -7.63 13.48 8.05
C ILE A 117 -7.04 14.58 8.93
N VAL A 118 -6.39 15.59 8.34
CA VAL A 118 -5.83 16.73 9.09
C VAL A 118 -6.93 17.44 9.87
N ASP A 119 -8.04 17.78 9.24
CA ASP A 119 -9.17 18.47 9.89
C ASP A 119 -9.75 17.64 11.06
N ARG A 120 -9.83 16.32 10.89
CA ARG A 120 -10.27 15.40 11.96
C ARG A 120 -9.27 15.36 13.12
N VAL A 121 -7.97 15.34 12.83
CA VAL A 121 -6.91 15.36 13.85
C VAL A 121 -6.95 16.67 14.63
N GLU A 122 -7.15 17.81 13.96
CA GLU A 122 -7.29 19.11 14.63
C GLU A 122 -8.50 19.15 15.56
N THR A 123 -9.63 18.60 15.10
CA THR A 123 -10.85 18.48 15.93
C THR A 123 -10.57 17.69 17.19
N VAL A 124 -10.00 16.48 17.05
CA VAL A 124 -9.64 15.61 18.19
C VAL A 124 -8.64 16.29 19.12
N LYS A 125 -7.66 17.01 18.58
CA LYS A 125 -6.68 17.75 19.38
C LYS A 125 -7.36 18.83 20.23
N SER A 126 -8.30 19.58 19.66
CA SER A 126 -9.04 20.62 20.38
C SER A 126 -9.94 20.04 21.49
N GLU A 127 -10.55 18.88 21.24
CA GLU A 127 -11.35 18.18 22.24
C GLU A 127 -10.47 17.62 23.36
N HIS A 128 -9.32 17.06 23.00
CA HIS A 128 -8.34 16.57 23.98
C HIS A 128 -7.85 17.70 24.89
N GLU A 129 -7.52 18.88 24.34
CA GLU A 129 -7.12 20.04 25.14
C GLU A 129 -8.20 20.47 26.14
N LYS A 130 -9.48 20.45 25.72
CA LYS A 130 -10.61 20.73 26.62
C LYS A 130 -10.73 19.69 27.73
N LEU A 131 -10.64 18.40 27.40
CA LEU A 131 -10.71 17.32 28.38
C LEU A 131 -9.51 17.34 29.35
N GLU A 132 -8.32 17.64 28.85
CA GLU A 132 -7.12 17.79 29.66
C GLU A 132 -7.24 18.99 30.61
N GLY A 133 -7.73 20.13 30.12
CA GLY A 133 -8.03 21.31 30.94
C GLY A 133 -9.07 21.02 32.02
N GLY A 134 -10.16 20.33 31.66
CA GLY A 134 -11.18 19.88 32.60
C GLY A 134 -10.65 18.91 33.65
N ASN A 135 -9.80 17.96 33.26
CA ASN A 135 -9.18 17.00 34.18
C ASN A 135 -8.23 17.71 35.16
N LYS A 136 -7.40 18.65 34.68
CA LYS A 136 -6.57 19.50 35.54
C LYS A 136 -7.41 20.28 36.54
N PHE A 137 -8.50 20.90 36.09
CA PHE A 137 -9.43 21.62 36.96
C PHE A 137 -10.03 20.71 38.06
N LEU A 138 -10.51 19.53 37.69
CA LEU A 138 -11.05 18.56 38.65
C LEU A 138 -10.00 18.11 39.66
N GLN A 139 -8.78 17.82 39.22
CA GLN A 139 -7.68 17.44 40.10
C GLN A 139 -7.33 18.54 41.11
N SER A 140 -7.24 19.80 40.65
CA SER A 140 -7.01 20.96 41.53
C SER A 140 -8.15 21.12 42.53
N TYR A 141 -9.40 21.05 42.08
CA TYR A 141 -10.57 21.18 42.96
C TYR A 141 -10.63 20.09 44.02
N ILE A 142 -10.36 18.83 43.64
CA ILE A 142 -10.28 17.71 44.59
C ILE A 142 -9.13 17.93 45.57
N GLY A 143 -7.97 18.38 45.10
CA GLY A 143 -6.81 18.70 45.94
C GLY A 143 -7.14 19.75 47.00
N GLU A 144 -7.76 20.86 46.61
CA GLU A 144 -8.20 21.94 47.51
C GLU A 144 -9.26 21.44 48.50
N LEU A 145 -10.26 20.68 48.03
CA LEU A 145 -11.30 20.14 48.89
C LEU A 145 -10.74 19.16 49.93
N MET A 146 -9.80 18.30 49.53
CA MET A 146 -9.13 17.37 50.45
C MET A 146 -8.24 18.11 51.46
N GLN A 147 -7.54 19.17 51.03
CA GLN A 147 -6.69 19.99 51.90
C GLN A 147 -7.55 20.72 52.94
N THR A 148 -8.62 21.39 52.51
CA THR A 148 -9.58 22.04 53.43
C THR A 148 -10.24 21.03 54.36
N SER A 149 -10.63 19.85 53.86
CA SER A 149 -11.23 18.76 54.65
C SER A 149 -10.30 18.23 55.75
N LYS A 150 -8.99 18.13 55.49
CA LYS A 150 -8.01 17.79 56.53
C LYS A 150 -7.89 18.88 57.59
N ILE A 151 -7.83 20.15 57.19
CA ILE A 151 -7.65 21.28 58.12
C ILE A 151 -8.88 21.45 59.03
N THR A 152 -10.10 21.30 58.50
CA THR A 152 -11.34 21.41 59.29
C THR A 152 -11.58 20.21 60.21
N SER A 153 -11.21 18.99 59.81
CA SER A 153 -11.37 17.79 60.63
C SER A 153 -10.39 17.71 61.81
N THR A 154 -9.23 18.39 61.72
CA THR A 154 -8.24 18.47 62.81
C THR A 154 -8.37 19.74 63.66
N ALA A 155 -9.42 20.54 63.50
CA ALA A 155 -9.67 21.65 64.41
C ALA A 155 -9.82 21.10 65.85
N PRO A 156 -8.99 21.52 66.82
CA PRO A 156 -9.04 20.96 68.16
C PRO A 156 -10.36 21.34 68.79
N LEU A 157 -11.23 20.35 69.04
CA LEU A 157 -12.28 20.52 70.03
C LEU A 157 -11.57 20.87 71.33
N LYS A 158 -11.68 22.13 71.77
CA LYS A 158 -11.41 22.54 73.15
C LYS A 158 -12.32 21.70 74.05
N LYS A 159 -11.88 20.49 74.41
CA LYS A 159 -12.58 19.63 75.37
C LYS A 159 -12.35 20.24 76.75
N GLY A 160 -13.46 20.63 77.36
CA GLY A 160 -13.52 21.43 78.55
C GLY A 160 -12.79 20.86 79.76
N LYS A 161 -12.27 21.81 80.53
CA LYS A 161 -12.06 21.81 81.98
C LYS A 161 -12.74 20.65 82.74
N GLY A 162 -12.07 19.50 82.84
CA GLY A 162 -12.42 18.43 83.78
C GLY A 162 -11.69 18.64 85.09
N ARG A 163 -12.40 19.18 86.09
CA ARG A 163 -11.94 19.46 87.44
C ARG A 163 -11.95 18.16 88.25
N SER A 164 -10.83 17.44 88.40
CA SER A 164 -10.73 16.37 89.40
C SER A 164 -10.34 16.97 90.75
N GLY A 165 -11.34 17.16 91.61
CA GLY A 165 -11.15 17.53 93.00
C GLY A 165 -10.91 16.30 93.86
N LYS A 166 -9.98 16.48 94.81
CA LYS A 166 -9.84 15.88 96.16
C LYS A 166 -10.15 14.40 96.33
#